data_AF-A0A7J2I2P6-F1
#
_entry.id   AF-A0A7J2I2P6-F1
#
_cell.length_a   1.000
_cell.length_b   1.000
_cell.length_c   1.000
_cell.angle_alpha   90.00
_cell.angle_beta   90.00
_cell.angle_gamma   90.00
#
_symmetry.space_group_name_H-M   'P 1'
#
loop_
_entity.id
_entity.type
_entity.pdbx_description
1 polymer ?
#
loop_
_entity_poly.entity_id
_entity_poly.type
_entity_poly.pdbx_seq_one_letter_code
_entity_poly.pdbx_strand_id
1 'polypeptide(L)'
;MRLYLATRFIRGKEKSLNKGDHILLAPEKAQRLVEKGVLVEADPINVLLQELMQAGGKVVVKSNILKETITFCINEDDCNDGCICYTAEELAEILLKNPDPETLKLIHQVKKIFKGKIILKNNQKL
;
A
#
# COMPACT_ATOMS: atom_id res chain seq x y z
N MET A 1 1.91 7.87 8.65
CA MET A 1 2.73 6.70 9.05
C MET A 1 3.89 6.56 8.08
N ARG A 2 4.87 5.69 8.35
CA ARG A 2 5.96 5.31 7.43
C ARG A 2 6.12 3.80 7.39
N LEU A 3 6.62 3.29 6.26
CA LEU A 3 6.91 1.87 6.09
C LEU A 3 8.35 1.59 6.55
N TYR A 4 8.52 0.53 7.33
CA TYR A 4 9.82 0.09 7.81
C TYR A 4 10.03 -1.40 7.53
N LEU A 5 11.26 -1.74 7.18
CA LEU A 5 11.74 -3.09 6.99
C LEU A 5 12.49 -3.57 8.25
N ALA A 6 12.12 -4.74 8.75
CA ALA A 6 12.84 -5.41 9.84
C ALA A 6 14.14 -6.04 9.33
N THR A 7 15.28 -5.58 9.85
CA THR A 7 16.61 -6.09 9.48
C THR A 7 16.97 -7.39 10.21
N ARG A 8 16.24 -7.70 11.27
CA ARG A 8 16.39 -8.88 12.14
C ARG A 8 15.07 -9.16 12.85
N PHE A 9 14.99 -10.31 13.53
CA PHE A 9 13.83 -10.66 14.33
C PHE A 9 13.54 -9.64 15.44
N ILE A 10 12.29 -9.21 15.56
CA ILE A 10 11.79 -8.27 16.56
C ILE A 10 10.63 -8.94 17.29
N ARG A 11 10.75 -9.07 18.61
CA ARG A 11 9.64 -9.54 19.45
C ARG A 11 8.89 -8.33 20.01
N GLY A 12 7.72 -8.03 19.45
CA GLY A 12 6.79 -7.06 20.00
C GLY A 12 5.84 -7.68 21.03
N LYS A 13 5.09 -6.83 21.74
CA LYS A 13 4.06 -7.27 22.69
C LYS A 13 2.85 -7.92 22.01
N GLU A 14 2.43 -7.37 20.87
CA GLU A 14 1.26 -7.84 20.11
C GLU A 14 1.64 -8.65 18.87
N LYS A 15 2.78 -8.33 18.26
CA LYS A 15 3.23 -8.95 17.01
C LYS A 15 4.75 -9.12 17.01
N SER A 16 5.22 -10.25 16.48
CA SER A 16 6.63 -10.45 16.13
C SER A 16 6.86 -10.17 14.65
N LEU A 17 8.05 -9.68 14.32
CA LEU A 17 8.50 -9.47 12.95
C LEU A 17 9.76 -10.30 12.71
N ASN A 18 9.80 -11.03 11.60
CA ASN A 18 10.99 -11.68 11.09
C ASN A 18 11.86 -10.71 10.30
N LYS A 19 13.10 -11.10 10.02
CA LYS A 19 13.95 -10.38 9.06
C LYS A 19 13.27 -10.41 7.69
N GLY A 20 13.14 -9.25 7.05
CA GLY A 20 12.44 -9.11 5.77
C GLY A 20 10.99 -8.63 5.90
N ASP A 21 10.41 -8.70 7.10
CA ASP A 21 9.02 -8.27 7.30
C ASP A 21 8.91 -6.74 7.26
N HIS A 22 7.81 -6.27 6.67
CA HIS A 22 7.47 -4.86 6.62
C HIS A 22 6.42 -4.50 7.69
N ILE A 23 6.53 -3.30 8.25
CA ILE A 23 5.57 -2.76 9.22
C ILE A 23 5.33 -1.27 8.99
N LEU A 24 4.06 -0.85 9.13
CA LEU A 24 3.68 0.55 9.19
C LEU A 24 3.75 1.04 10.63
N LEU A 25 4.55 2.08 10.88
CA LEU A 25 4.67 2.71 12.20
C LEU A 25 4.66 4.23 12.09
N ALA A 26 4.26 4.88 13.18
CA ALA A 26 4.48 6.31 13.34
C ALA A 26 5.99 6.56 13.57
N PRO A 27 6.60 7.60 12.96
CA PRO A 27 8.04 7.84 13.05
C PRO A 27 8.56 7.91 14.49
N GLU A 28 7.77 8.49 15.39
CA GLU A 28 8.10 8.67 16.81
C GLU A 28 8.19 7.31 17.53
N LYS A 29 7.38 6.33 17.11
CA LYS A 29 7.40 4.96 17.63
C LYS A 29 8.55 4.13 17.04
N ALA A 30 8.99 4.45 15.83
CA ALA A 30 10.04 3.72 15.12
C ALA A 30 11.45 4.23 15.43
N GLN A 31 11.60 5.48 15.86
CA GLN A 31 12.89 6.18 16.03
C GLN A 31 13.97 5.33 16.73
N ARG A 32 13.67 4.84 17.94
CA ARG A 32 14.63 4.03 18.73
C ARG A 32 15.03 2.72 18.06
N LEU A 33 14.15 2.14 17.24
CA LEU A 33 14.42 0.90 16.52
C LEU A 33 15.26 1.18 15.26
N VAL A 34 15.05 2.33 14.62
CA VAL A 34 15.85 2.80 13.49
C VAL A 34 17.27 3.16 13.93
N GLU A 35 17.43 3.92 15.02
CA GLU A 35 18.75 4.27 15.58
C GLU A 35 19.58 3.04 15.96
N LYS A 36 18.91 1.97 16.40
CA LYS A 36 19.54 0.68 16.72
C LYS A 36 19.76 -0.20 15.48
N GLY A 37 19.43 0.26 14.28
CA GLY A 37 19.53 -0.50 13.03
C GLY A 37 18.64 -1.75 12.99
N VAL A 38 17.57 -1.79 13.79
CA VAL A 38 16.61 -2.90 13.85
C VAL A 38 15.52 -2.72 12.78
N LEU A 39 15.16 -1.48 12.50
CA LEU A 39 14.28 -1.07 11.41
C LEU A 39 15.06 -0.17 10.45
N VAL A 40 14.74 -0.25 9.16
CA VAL A 40 15.17 0.72 8.15
C VAL A 40 13.93 1.23 7.43
N GLU A 41 13.88 2.53 7.16
CA GLU A 41 12.78 3.11 6.40
C GLU A 41 12.79 2.57 4.98
N ALA A 42 11.65 2.10 4.51
CA ALA A 42 11.47 1.55 3.18
C ALA A 42 10.53 2.46 2.38
N ASP A 43 10.81 2.62 1.09
CA ASP A 43 9.89 3.31 0.18
C ASP A 43 8.73 2.36 -0.17
N PRO A 44 7.49 2.67 0.27
CA PRO A 44 6.35 1.79 0.05
C PRO A 44 6.02 1.60 -1.43
N ILE A 45 6.27 2.60 -2.29
CA ILE A 45 6.00 2.49 -3.72
C ILE A 45 6.93 1.43 -4.32
N ASN A 46 8.22 1.51 -4.02
CA ASN A 46 9.21 0.55 -4.51
C ASN A 46 8.98 -0.86 -3.99
N VAL A 47 8.59 -1.01 -2.71
CA VAL A 47 8.24 -2.32 -2.14
C VAL A 47 7.04 -2.92 -2.87
N LEU A 48 5.96 -2.15 -3.04
CA LEU A 48 4.76 -2.63 -3.73
C LEU A 48 5.02 -2.94 -5.21
N LEU A 49 5.82 -2.13 -5.90
CA LEU A 49 6.24 -2.41 -7.27
C LEU A 49 7.00 -3.72 -7.37
N GLN A 50 7.95 -3.97 -6.46
CA GLN A 50 8.71 -5.22 -6.44
C GLN A 50 7.81 -6.43 -6.19
N GLU A 51 6.88 -6.35 -5.24
CA GLU A 51 5.91 -7.41 -4.96
C GLU A 51 5.02 -7.70 -6.18
N LEU A 52 4.51 -6.66 -6.85
CA LEU A 52 3.73 -6.80 -8.08
C LEU A 52 4.55 -7.41 -9.21
N MET A 53 5.81 -6.99 -9.39
CA MET A 53 6.71 -7.57 -10.38
C MET A 53 6.96 -9.06 -10.12
N GLN A 54 7.21 -9.45 -8.87
CA GLN A 54 7.40 -10.85 -8.49
C GLN A 54 6.14 -11.70 -8.73
N ALA A 55 4.96 -11.10 -8.61
CA ALA A 55 3.69 -11.73 -8.94
C ALA A 55 3.36 -11.78 -10.45
N GLY A 56 4.27 -11.35 -11.33
CA GLY A 56 4.05 -11.32 -12.78
C GLY A 56 3.37 -10.04 -13.28
N GLY A 57 3.51 -8.94 -12.55
CA GLY A 57 3.04 -7.60 -12.90
C GLY A 57 1.60 -7.29 -12.48
N LYS A 58 0.85 -8.29 -12.02
CA LYS A 58 -0.54 -8.13 -11.58
C LYS A 58 -0.91 -9.10 -10.47
N VAL A 59 -1.73 -8.63 -9.53
CA VAL A 59 -2.33 -9.43 -8.47
C VAL A 59 -3.84 -9.19 -8.47
N VAL A 60 -4.62 -10.25 -8.56
CA VAL A 60 -6.09 -10.17 -8.56
C VAL A 60 -6.60 -10.68 -7.23
N VAL A 61 -7.37 -9.86 -6.51
CA VAL A 61 -7.90 -10.18 -5.18
C VAL A 61 -9.41 -10.05 -5.17
N LYS A 62 -10.09 -11.09 -4.69
CA LYS A 62 -11.52 -11.03 -4.39
C LYS A 62 -11.71 -10.43 -3.01
N SER A 63 -12.19 -9.20 -2.94
CA SER A 63 -12.40 -8.50 -1.68
C SER A 63 -13.69 -8.95 -1.02
N ASN A 64 -13.58 -9.54 0.18
CA ASN A 64 -14.75 -9.91 0.98
C ASN A 64 -15.49 -8.69 1.55
N ILE A 65 -14.79 -7.55 1.66
CA ILE A 65 -15.32 -6.28 2.18
C ILE A 65 -16.08 -5.55 1.07
N LEU A 66 -15.49 -5.46 -0.13
CA LEU A 66 -16.09 -4.78 -1.28
C LEU A 66 -17.04 -5.67 -2.07
N LYS A 67 -17.00 -6.99 -1.84
CA LYS A 67 -17.76 -8.02 -2.59
C LYS A 67 -17.45 -8.03 -4.10
N GLU A 68 -16.31 -7.48 -4.49
CA GLU A 68 -15.87 -7.32 -5.88
C GLU A 68 -14.43 -7.78 -6.07
N THR A 69 -14.05 -8.01 -7.32
CA THR A 69 -12.68 -8.35 -7.71
C THR A 69 -11.90 -7.07 -7.97
N ILE A 70 -10.72 -6.97 -7.36
CA ILE A 70 -9.82 -5.83 -7.47
C ILE A 70 -8.53 -6.32 -8.11
N THR A 71 -7.97 -5.52 -9.02
CA THR A 71 -6.69 -5.81 -9.63
C THR A 71 -5.67 -4.78 -9.13
N PHE A 72 -4.54 -5.27 -8.64
CA PHE A 72 -3.36 -4.47 -8.36
C PHE A 72 -2.38 -4.70 -9.50
N CYS A 73 -1.88 -3.64 -10.13
CA CYS A 73 -1.03 -3.75 -11.32
C CYS A 73 0.07 -2.70 -11.33
N ILE A 74 1.11 -2.96 -12.12
CA ILE A 74 2.20 -2.00 -12.34
C ILE A 74 1.72 -0.83 -13.22
N ASN A 75 0.94 -1.14 -14.26
CA ASN A 75 0.37 -0.16 -15.17
C ASN A 75 -1.16 -0.34 -15.29
N GLU A 76 -1.90 0.76 -15.37
CA GLU A 76 -3.37 0.75 -15.50
C GLU A 76 -3.84 0.23 -16.86
N ASP A 77 -3.00 0.31 -17.90
CA ASP A 77 -3.32 -0.12 -19.27
C ASP A 77 -3.57 -1.64 -19.40
N ASP A 78 -3.11 -2.44 -18.44
CA ASP A 78 -3.29 -3.89 -18.41
C ASP A 78 -4.63 -4.33 -17.77
N CYS A 79 -5.50 -3.38 -17.41
CA CYS A 79 -6.80 -3.69 -16.82
C CYS A 79 -7.84 -4.08 -17.88
N ASN A 80 -8.33 -5.31 -17.81
CA ASN A 80 -9.47 -5.74 -18.62
C ASN A 80 -10.75 -4.96 -18.24
N ASP A 81 -11.61 -4.73 -19.23
CA ASP A 81 -12.93 -4.13 -19.06
C ASP A 81 -13.72 -4.85 -17.94
N GLY A 82 -14.06 -4.10 -16.89
CA GLY A 82 -14.85 -4.59 -15.75
C GLY A 82 -14.06 -4.82 -14.45
N CYS A 83 -12.73 -4.68 -14.46
CA CYS A 83 -11.93 -4.67 -13.23
C CYS A 83 -11.54 -3.25 -12.83
N ILE A 84 -11.50 -2.97 -11.52
CA ILE A 84 -10.95 -1.72 -10.99
C ILE A 84 -9.48 -1.96 -10.66
N CYS A 85 -8.60 -1.24 -11.36
CA CYS A 85 -7.16 -1.33 -11.18
C CYS A 85 -6.65 -0.33 -10.15
N TYR A 86 -5.57 -0.70 -9.46
CA TYR A 86 -4.82 0.18 -8.58
C TYR A 86 -3.33 0.02 -8.83
N THR A 87 -2.63 1.13 -8.99
CA THR A 87 -1.17 1.14 -9.12
C THR A 87 -0.50 1.03 -7.76
N ALA A 88 0.81 0.71 -7.76
CA ALA A 88 1.62 0.72 -6.55
C ALA A 88 1.60 2.09 -5.84
N GLU A 89 1.56 3.18 -6.59
CA GLU A 89 1.50 4.54 -6.05
C GLU A 89 0.19 4.77 -5.30
N GLU A 90 -0.95 4.45 -5.90
CA GLU A 90 -2.26 4.60 -5.27
C GLU A 90 -2.38 3.74 -4.00
N LEU A 91 -1.87 2.51 -4.05
CA LEU A 91 -1.84 1.63 -2.88
C LEU A 91 -0.96 2.20 -1.77
N ALA A 92 0.22 2.72 -2.11
CA ALA A 92 1.09 3.37 -1.13
C ALA A 92 0.39 4.58 -0.49
N GLU A 93 -0.31 5.39 -1.28
CA GLU A 93 -1.07 6.53 -0.75
C GLU A 93 -2.18 6.09 0.19
N ILE A 94 -2.97 5.08 -0.19
CA ILE A 94 -4.03 4.54 0.66
C ILE A 94 -3.44 4.04 1.98
N LEU A 95 -2.38 3.21 1.92
CA LEU A 95 -1.74 2.63 3.10
C LEU A 95 -1.15 3.69 4.03
N LEU A 96 -0.55 4.75 3.49
CA LEU A 96 0.14 5.77 4.29
C LEU A 96 -0.79 6.85 4.84
N LYS A 97 -1.75 7.30 4.03
CA LYS A 97 -2.62 8.43 4.37
C LYS A 97 -3.88 7.96 5.07
N ASN A 98 -4.47 6.84 4.64
CA ASN A 98 -5.78 6.40 5.11
C ASN A 98 -5.89 4.87 5.21
N PRO A 99 -5.21 4.24 6.19
CA PRO A 99 -5.22 2.78 6.36
C PRO A 99 -6.58 2.20 6.83
N ASP A 100 -7.64 3.01 6.83
CA ASP A 100 -8.96 2.64 7.31
C ASP A 100 -9.80 1.95 6.22
N PRO A 101 -10.42 0.79 6.51
CA PRO A 101 -11.26 0.06 5.56
C PRO A 101 -12.40 0.86 4.94
N GLU A 102 -13.03 1.79 5.66
CA GLU A 102 -14.12 2.61 5.11
C GLU A 102 -13.60 3.61 4.07
N THR A 103 -12.38 4.13 4.29
CA THR A 103 -11.75 5.03 3.32
C THR A 103 -11.42 4.31 2.00
N LEU A 104 -10.94 3.07 2.08
CA LEU A 104 -10.72 2.24 0.90
C LEU A 104 -12.02 2.03 0.10
N LYS A 105 -13.16 1.81 0.79
CA LYS A 105 -14.47 1.70 0.13
C LYS A 105 -14.86 2.97 -0.61
N LEU A 106 -14.68 4.12 0.01
CA LEU A 106 -15.01 5.40 -0.62
C LEU A 106 -14.15 5.64 -1.86
N ILE A 107 -12.84 5.46 -1.75
CA ILE A 107 -11.88 5.60 -2.87
C ILE A 107 -12.27 4.65 -4.01
N HIS A 108 -12.63 3.41 -3.67
CA HIS A 108 -13.09 2.42 -4.64
C HIS A 108 -14.37 2.82 -5.37
N GLN A 109 -15.38 3.31 -4.64
CA GLN A 109 -16.62 3.80 -5.24
C GLN A 109 -16.38 4.98 -6.17
N VAL A 110 -15.53 5.93 -5.78
CA VAL A 110 -15.14 7.06 -6.62
C VAL A 110 -14.45 6.56 -7.88
N LYS A 111 -13.43 5.69 -7.76
CA LYS A 111 -12.69 5.15 -8.92
C LYS A 111 -13.61 4.40 -9.89
N LYS A 112 -14.61 3.69 -9.37
CA LYS A 112 -15.66 3.01 -10.15
C LYS A 112 -16.53 3.99 -10.94
N ILE A 113 -17.03 5.05 -10.30
CA ILE A 113 -17.87 6.08 -10.95
C ILE A 113 -17.10 6.74 -12.10
N PHE A 114 -15.83 7.06 -11.88
CA PHE A 114 -15.00 7.78 -12.85
C PHE A 114 -14.22 6.87 -13.81
N LYS A 115 -14.54 5.56 -13.86
CA LYS A 115 -13.87 4.58 -14.73
C LYS A 115 -12.34 4.68 -14.68
N GLY A 116 -11.78 4.76 -13.48
CA GLY A 116 -10.34 4.58 -13.28
C GLY A 116 -9.49 5.84 -13.11
N LYS A 117 -10.00 7.05 -13.27
CA LYS A 117 -9.18 8.26 -13.03
C LYS A 117 -9.58 8.96 -11.74
N ILE A 118 -8.93 8.60 -10.63
CA ILE A 118 -8.97 9.45 -9.45
C ILE A 118 -8.14 10.69 -9.77
N ILE A 119 -8.79 11.83 -10.02
CA ILE A 119 -8.10 13.12 -10.05
C ILE A 119 -7.84 13.54 -8.60
N LEU A 120 -6.76 13.04 -8.00
CA LEU A 120 -6.20 13.68 -6.82
C LEU A 120 -5.51 14.96 -7.30
N LYS A 121 -6.26 16.06 -7.39
CA LYS A 121 -5.65 17.39 -7.49
C LYS A 121 -4.82 17.57 -6.22
N ASN A 122 -3.50 17.40 -6.35
CA ASN A 122 -2.57 18.02 -5.43
C ASN A 122 -2.95 19.49 -5.37
N ASN A 123 -3.30 19.99 -4.18
CA ASN A 123 -3.27 21.42 -3.92
C ASN A 123 -1.80 21.85 -4.01
N GLN A 124 -1.32 22.07 -5.24
CA GLN A 124 -0.18 22.93 -5.48
C GLN A 124 -0.63 24.31 -5.01
N LYS A 125 -0.04 24.76 -3.91
CA LYS A 125 -0.08 26.18 -3.52
C LYS A 125 0.49 26.97 -4.70
N LEU A 126 -0.36 27.82 -5.29
CA LEU A 126 0.07 29.03 -5.97
C LEU A 126 0.69 29.99 -4.96
#